data_AF-A0A7D9HGJ1-F1
#
_entry.id   AF-A0A7D9HGJ1-F1
#
_cell.length_a   1.000
_cell.length_b   1.000
_cell.length_c   1.000
_cell.angle_alpha   90.00
_cell.angle_beta   90.00
_cell.angle_gamma   90.00
#
_symmetry.space_group_name_H-M   'P 1'
#
loop_
_entity.id
_entity.type
_entity.pdbx_description
1 polymer ?
#
loop_
_entity_poly.entity_id
_entity_poly.type
_entity_poly.pdbx_seq_one_letter_code
_entity_poly.pdbx_strand_id
1 'polypeptide(L)'
;MKKSIKLNLPMQIGFFVYQYAKLCMLEFYFDCIDKFLDSADFQYCEMDTDLAYVALPSIDALVRPELKADYKLDWFSWDYNAKIKAYDKRTPGLFKTDVKL
;
A
#
# COMPACT_ATOMS: atom_id res chain seq x y z
N MET A 1 5.49 -15.98 45.84
CA MET A 1 5.23 -14.52 45.76
C MET A 1 5.09 -14.14 44.28
N LYS A 2 3.97 -13.55 43.86
CA LYS A 2 3.70 -13.25 42.43
C LYS A 2 4.40 -11.94 42.07
N LYS A 3 5.27 -11.94 41.05
CA LYS A 3 5.91 -10.70 40.56
C LYS A 3 4.85 -9.79 39.95
N SER A 4 4.77 -8.55 40.44
CA SER A 4 3.92 -7.50 39.89
C SER A 4 4.77 -6.57 39.05
N ILE A 5 4.41 -6.38 37.78
CA ILE A 5 5.11 -5.48 36.85
C ILE A 5 4.19 -4.28 36.60
N LYS A 6 4.70 -3.05 36.81
CA LYS A 6 3.99 -1.82 36.44
C LYS A 6 4.28 -1.47 34.98
N LEU A 7 3.29 -1.64 34.12
CA LEU A 7 3.33 -1.25 32.71
C LEU A 7 2.75 0.18 32.59
N ASN A 8 3.63 1.18 32.67
CA ASN A 8 3.25 2.60 32.59
C ASN A 8 3.46 3.21 31.18
N LEU A 9 3.76 2.37 30.19
CA LEU A 9 3.89 2.78 28.79
C LEU A 9 2.68 2.31 27.99
N PRO A 10 2.19 3.10 27.02
CA PRO A 10 1.07 2.71 26.17
C PRO A 10 1.51 1.75 25.05
N MET A 11 2.16 0.64 25.41
CA MET A 11 2.72 -0.33 24.47
C MET A 11 1.65 -0.93 23.54
N GLN A 12 0.42 -1.06 24.03
CA GLN A 12 -0.72 -1.54 23.26
C GLN A 12 -0.98 -0.65 22.04
N ILE A 13 -0.82 0.66 22.17
CA ILE A 13 -1.01 1.60 21.05
C ILE A 13 0.01 1.31 19.95
N GLY A 14 1.30 1.22 20.31
CA GLY A 14 2.35 0.90 19.34
C GLY A 14 2.10 -0.45 18.66
N PHE A 15 1.71 -1.47 19.42
CA PHE A 15 1.35 -2.79 18.88
C PHE A 15 0.25 -2.68 17.82
N PHE A 16 -0.87 -2.00 18.13
CA PHE A 16 -1.97 -1.86 17.18
C PHE A 16 -1.58 -1.04 15.95
N VAL A 17 -0.80 0.03 16.10
CA VAL A 17 -0.32 0.83 14.96
C VAL A 17 0.47 -0.04 13.98
N TYR A 18 1.43 -0.84 14.46
CA TYR A 18 2.21 -1.72 13.59
C TYR A 18 1.37 -2.84 12.96
N GLN A 19 0.41 -3.39 13.71
CA GLN A 19 -0.43 -4.46 13.17
C GLN A 19 -1.41 -3.94 12.12
N TYR A 20 -1.96 -2.74 12.30
CA TYR A 20 -2.80 -2.11 11.28
C TYR A 20 -2.00 -1.69 10.06
N ALA A 21 -0.79 -1.13 10.23
CA ALA A 21 0.08 -0.80 9.09
C ALA A 21 0.38 -2.05 8.24
N LYS A 22 0.70 -3.18 8.88
CA LYS A 22 0.89 -4.46 8.20
C LYS A 22 -0.37 -4.95 7.49
N LEU A 23 -1.53 -4.83 8.14
CA LEU A 23 -2.80 -5.21 7.53
C LEU A 23 -3.08 -4.38 6.27
N CYS A 24 -2.89 -3.06 6.32
CA CYS A 24 -3.07 -2.19 5.17
C CYS A 24 -2.16 -2.57 3.98
N MET A 25 -0.91 -2.96 4.24
CA MET A 25 -0.03 -3.44 3.16
C MET A 25 -0.47 -4.79 2.57
N LEU A 26 -1.05 -5.68 3.40
CA LEU A 26 -1.63 -6.94 2.92
C LEU A 26 -2.92 -6.71 2.12
N GLU A 27 -3.79 -5.81 2.59
CA GLU A 27 -4.99 -5.38 1.85
C GLU A 27 -4.60 -4.77 0.51
N PHE A 28 -3.58 -3.90 0.47
CA PHE A 28 -3.05 -3.37 -0.79
C PHE A 28 -2.56 -4.49 -1.73
N TYR A 29 -1.86 -5.50 -1.22
CA TYR A 29 -1.42 -6.61 -2.05
C TYR A 29 -2.58 -7.46 -2.57
N PHE A 30 -3.46 -7.95 -1.70
CA PHE A 30 -4.51 -8.89 -2.09
C PHE A 30 -5.71 -8.23 -2.77
N ASP A 31 -6.17 -7.08 -2.26
CA ASP A 31 -7.38 -6.42 -2.75
C ASP A 31 -7.12 -5.48 -3.93
N CYS A 32 -5.86 -5.11 -4.18
CA CYS A 32 -5.45 -4.31 -5.34
C CYS A 32 -4.52 -5.07 -6.29
N ILE A 33 -3.29 -5.42 -5.89
CA ILE A 33 -2.29 -5.96 -6.81
C ILE A 33 -2.69 -7.35 -7.36
N ASP A 34 -2.90 -8.33 -6.49
CA ASP A 34 -3.21 -9.72 -6.89
C ASP A 34 -4.58 -9.86 -7.57
N LYS A 35 -5.56 -9.07 -7.07
CA LYS A 35 -6.90 -9.01 -7.64
C LYS A 35 -6.89 -8.51 -9.09
N PHE A 36 -6.23 -7.38 -9.36
CA PHE A 36 -6.36 -6.72 -10.66
C PHE A 36 -5.25 -7.08 -11.65
N LEU A 37 -4.06 -7.45 -11.19
CA LEU A 37 -2.92 -7.77 -12.07
C LEU A 37 -2.77 -9.28 -12.22
N ASP A 38 -2.35 -9.73 -13.41
CA ASP A 38 -1.99 -11.14 -13.58
C ASP A 38 -0.61 -11.42 -12.96
N SER A 39 -0.58 -12.33 -11.97
CA SER A 39 0.64 -12.81 -11.30
C SER A 39 1.70 -13.37 -12.25
N ALA A 40 1.33 -13.79 -13.47
CA ALA A 40 2.29 -14.23 -14.47
C ALA A 40 3.09 -13.08 -15.10
N ASP A 41 2.57 -11.85 -15.02
CA ASP A 41 3.07 -10.70 -15.78
C ASP A 41 3.72 -9.61 -14.89
N PHE A 42 3.84 -9.84 -13.58
CA PHE A 42 4.61 -8.99 -12.66
C PHE A 42 5.40 -9.82 -11.64
N GLN A 43 6.44 -9.21 -11.07
CA GLN A 43 7.18 -9.79 -9.94
C GLN A 43 7.13 -8.84 -8.75
N TYR A 44 6.61 -9.34 -7.63
CA TYR A 44 6.71 -8.66 -6.35
C TYR A 44 8.11 -8.91 -5.76
N CYS A 45 8.89 -7.87 -5.52
CA CYS A 45 10.31 -7.98 -5.14
C CYS A 45 10.50 -7.84 -3.64
N GLU A 46 10.00 -6.75 -3.05
CA GLU A 46 10.21 -6.41 -1.65
C GLU A 46 9.07 -5.54 -1.13
N MET A 47 8.81 -5.65 0.17
CA MET A 47 7.94 -4.74 0.91
C MET A 47 8.68 -4.27 2.16
N ASP A 48 8.83 -2.97 2.32
CA ASP A 48 9.42 -2.38 3.52
C ASP A 48 8.45 -1.34 4.10
N THR A 49 7.92 -1.64 5.29
CA THR A 49 7.06 -0.78 6.11
C THR A 49 5.77 -0.31 5.42
N ASP A 50 5.87 0.66 4.53
CA ASP A 50 4.78 1.30 3.78
C ASP A 50 5.10 1.41 2.27
N LEU A 51 6.13 0.70 1.80
CA LEU A 51 6.59 0.69 0.41
C LEU A 51 6.55 -0.72 -0.18
N ALA A 52 6.31 -0.78 -1.49
CA ALA A 52 6.27 -2.00 -2.28
C ALA A 52 7.13 -1.84 -3.55
N TYR A 53 8.13 -2.70 -3.71
CA TYR A 53 8.94 -2.80 -4.92
C TYR A 53 8.37 -3.89 -5.82
N VAL A 54 7.89 -3.49 -6.99
CA VAL A 54 7.26 -4.39 -7.95
C VAL A 54 7.87 -4.16 -9.34
N ALA A 55 8.37 -5.23 -9.96
CA ALA A 55 8.81 -5.20 -11.34
C ALA A 55 7.62 -5.49 -12.25
N LEU A 56 7.24 -4.49 -13.05
CA LEU A 56 6.10 -4.54 -13.97
C LEU A 56 6.34 -3.60 -15.16
N PRO A 57 5.78 -3.88 -16.35
CA PRO A 57 5.92 -3.02 -17.51
C PRO A 57 5.09 -1.74 -17.39
N SER A 58 3.79 -1.86 -17.14
CA SER A 58 2.85 -0.77 -16.88
C SER A 58 1.63 -1.35 -16.17
N ILE A 59 1.12 -0.66 -15.14
CA ILE A 59 -0.01 -1.18 -14.36
C ILE A 59 -1.25 -1.33 -15.24
N ASP A 60 -1.59 -0.32 -16.06
CA ASP A 60 -2.76 -0.35 -16.94
C ASP A 60 -2.71 -1.45 -18.00
N ALA A 61 -1.50 -1.88 -18.39
CA ALA A 61 -1.30 -2.96 -19.35
C ALA A 61 -1.54 -4.34 -18.71
N LEU A 62 -1.31 -4.45 -17.41
CA LEU A 62 -1.43 -5.71 -16.65
C LEU A 62 -2.82 -5.94 -16.05
N VAL A 63 -3.70 -4.93 -16.09
CA VAL A 63 -5.06 -5.07 -15.55
C VAL A 63 -5.80 -6.15 -16.33
N ARG A 64 -6.25 -7.18 -15.60
CA ARG A 64 -7.10 -8.26 -16.09
C ARG A 64 -8.26 -7.67 -16.92
N PRO A 65 -8.44 -8.07 -18.20
CA PRO A 65 -9.41 -7.44 -19.10
C PRO A 65 -10.82 -7.38 -18.55
N GLU A 66 -11.24 -8.42 -17.84
CA GLU A 66 -12.56 -8.57 -17.22
C GLU A 66 -12.77 -7.67 -16.00
N LEU A 67 -11.70 -7.19 -15.36
CA LEU A 67 -11.76 -6.30 -14.20
C LEU A 67 -11.50 -4.83 -14.56
N LYS A 68 -11.26 -4.49 -15.83
CA LYS A 68 -10.97 -3.10 -16.25
C LYS A 68 -12.07 -2.10 -15.90
N ALA A 69 -13.33 -2.52 -15.89
CA ALA A 69 -14.46 -1.66 -15.51
C ALA A 69 -14.46 -1.32 -14.01
N ASP A 70 -13.99 -2.27 -13.19
CA ASP A 70 -13.90 -2.17 -11.74
C ASP A 70 -12.55 -1.62 -11.27
N TYR A 71 -11.55 -1.63 -12.16
CA TYR A 71 -10.24 -1.01 -11.96
C TYR A 71 -10.38 0.51 -12.00
N LYS A 72 -10.98 1.04 -10.95
CA LYS A 72 -10.89 2.45 -10.60
C LYS A 72 -9.73 2.57 -9.65
N LEU A 73 -8.85 3.51 -9.98
CA LEU A 73 -7.66 3.89 -9.22
C LEU A 73 -7.99 4.33 -7.79
N ASP A 74 -9.08 3.98 -7.13
CA ASP A 74 -9.43 4.48 -5.80
C ASP A 74 -8.27 4.28 -4.79
N TRP A 75 -7.56 3.15 -4.88
CA TRP A 75 -6.31 2.86 -4.17
C TRP A 75 -5.15 3.84 -4.46
N PHE A 76 -5.11 4.36 -5.68
CA PHE A 76 -4.11 5.32 -6.17
C PHE A 76 -4.66 6.76 -6.24
N SER A 77 -5.94 6.94 -5.95
CA SER A 77 -6.66 8.19 -5.99
C SER A 77 -6.54 8.82 -4.61
N TRP A 78 -6.37 10.13 -4.62
CA TRP A 78 -6.48 10.90 -3.40
C TRP A 78 -7.82 11.60 -3.45
N ASP A 79 -8.68 11.40 -2.45
CA ASP A 79 -9.84 12.25 -2.24
C ASP A 79 -9.36 13.63 -1.74
N TYR A 80 -8.89 14.43 -2.70
CA TYR A 80 -8.45 15.80 -2.44
C TYR A 80 -9.66 16.67 -2.20
N ASN A 81 -9.93 16.96 -0.92
CA ASN A 81 -10.57 18.23 -0.61
C ASN A 81 -9.57 19.38 -0.79
N ALA A 82 -10.08 20.58 -1.09
CA ALA A 82 -9.26 21.76 -1.36
C ALA A 82 -8.30 22.15 -0.21
N LYS A 83 -8.62 21.72 1.03
CA LYS A 83 -7.78 22.00 2.21
C LYS A 83 -6.54 21.11 2.25
N ILE A 84 -6.66 19.81 1.94
CA ILE A 84 -5.53 18.88 1.90
C ILE A 84 -4.55 19.27 0.79
N LYS A 85 -5.07 19.74 -0.36
CA LYS A 85 -4.26 20.20 -1.50
C LYS A 85 -3.33 21.36 -1.17
N ALA A 86 -3.71 22.22 -0.22
CA ALA A 86 -2.90 23.38 0.17
C ALA A 86 -1.63 23.00 0.97
N TYR A 87 -1.63 21.83 1.61
CA TYR A 87 -0.54 21.36 2.46
C TYR A 87 0.21 20.16 1.88
N ASP A 88 -0.37 19.50 0.88
CA ASP A 88 0.26 18.36 0.25
C ASP A 88 1.30 18.79 -0.79
N LYS A 89 2.53 18.32 -0.62
CA LYS A 89 3.66 18.53 -1.55
C LYS A 89 3.92 17.31 -2.42
N ARG A 90 3.17 16.21 -2.24
CA ARG A 90 3.35 14.96 -2.97
C ARG A 90 2.62 15.03 -4.30
N THR A 91 3.14 14.33 -5.30
CA THR A 91 2.46 14.12 -6.57
C THR A 91 1.70 12.78 -6.47
N PRO A 92 0.37 12.75 -6.58
CA PRO A 92 -0.40 11.51 -6.62
C PRO A 92 -0.01 10.65 -7.83
N GLY A 93 0.00 9.33 -7.67
CA GLY A 93 0.43 8.42 -8.73
C GLY A 93 1.93 8.49 -9.06
N LEU A 94 2.74 9.10 -8.18
CA LEU A 94 4.19 9.12 -8.35
C LEU A 94 4.78 7.75 -8.04
N PHE A 95 4.60 6.82 -8.97
CA PHE A 95 5.43 5.62 -9.06
C PHE A 95 6.87 6.09 -9.26
N LYS A 96 7.71 5.91 -8.24
CA LYS A 96 9.12 6.21 -8.36
C LYS A 96 9.77 5.05 -9.10
N THR A 97 10.16 5.27 -10.35
CA THR A 97 10.98 4.30 -11.08
C THR A 97 12.38 4.29 -10.47
N ASP A 98 12.70 3.30 -9.65
CA ASP A 98 14.02 3.20 -9.03
C ASP A 98 15.08 2.62 -9.98
N VAL A 99 14.68 1.85 -11.00
CA VAL A 99 15.58 1.27 -12.01
C VAL A 99 14.93 1.37 -13.39
N LYS A 100 15.63 1.99 -14.35
CA LYS A 100 15.32 1.88 -15.79
C LYS A 100 16.31 0.87 -16.39
N LEU A 101 15.79 -0.23 -16.93
CA LEU A 101 16.56 -1.20 -17.70
C LEU A 101 16.67 -0.76 -19.16
#